data_AF-A0A7V7CWH0-F1
#
_entry.id   AF-A0A7V7CWH0-F1
#
_cell.length_a   1.000
_cell.length_b   1.000
_cell.length_c   1.000
_cell.angle_alpha   90.00
_cell.angle_beta   90.00
_cell.angle_gamma   90.00
#
_symmetry.space_group_name_H-M   'P 1'
#
loop_
_entity.id
_entity.type
_entity.pdbx_description
1 polymer ?
#
loop_
_entity_poly.entity_id
_entity_poly.type
_entity_poly.pdbx_seq_one_letter_code
_entity_poly.pdbx_strand_id
1 'polypeptide(L)'
;MSVLAVAMCVPAIVDVVHDHQEWLVFAASAGVTLFAGQVLLLANHQACRQALSVRQMFLLALGGWLSVSLAAALPFAFSGQHMSATDAWFEAVSGVTATAATVLHGLDHAPPGLLMWRALLQWLGGMGVLVMATIVLPQLSIGGMQIFRIETSGHV
;
A
#
# COMPACT_ATOMS: atom_id res chain seq x y z
N MET A 1 -6.19 5.77 -0.99
CA MET A 1 -6.38 5.96 -2.45
C MET A 1 -5.75 7.25 -2.94
N SER A 2 -6.12 8.43 -2.44
CA SER A 2 -5.58 9.70 -2.97
C SER A 2 -4.06 9.82 -2.88
N VAL A 3 -3.44 9.36 -1.77
CA VAL A 3 -1.97 9.30 -1.64
C VAL A 3 -1.34 8.40 -2.71
N LEU A 4 -1.94 7.23 -2.98
CA LEU A 4 -1.46 6.29 -4.00
C LEU A 4 -1.57 6.90 -5.40
N ALA A 5 -2.67 7.61 -5.70
CA ALA A 5 -2.82 8.32 -6.97
C ALA A 5 -1.75 9.39 -7.17
N VAL A 6 -1.41 10.16 -6.13
CA VAL A 6 -0.30 11.12 -6.18
C VAL A 6 1.04 10.40 -6.36
N ALA A 7 1.23 9.26 -5.70
CA ALA A 7 2.45 8.46 -5.85
C ALA A 7 2.63 7.95 -7.29
N MET A 8 1.55 7.62 -8.01
CA MET A 8 1.59 7.23 -9.44
C MET A 8 2.05 8.37 -10.37
N CYS A 9 2.01 9.63 -9.94
CA CYS A 9 2.57 10.73 -10.73
C CYS A 9 4.11 10.65 -10.82
N VAL A 10 4.79 10.06 -9.81
CA VAL A 10 6.25 9.92 -9.82
C VAL A 10 6.74 9.04 -10.97
N PRO A 11 6.27 7.78 -11.14
CA PRO A 11 6.66 6.96 -12.30
C PRO A 11 6.16 7.56 -13.62
N ALA A 12 5.02 8.26 -13.65
CA ALA A 12 4.58 8.98 -14.85
C ALA A 12 5.61 10.04 -15.29
N ILE A 13 6.13 10.83 -14.35
CA ILE A 13 7.18 11.81 -14.63
C ILE A 13 8.46 11.12 -15.10
N VAL A 14 8.84 10.00 -14.47
CA VAL A 14 10.02 9.21 -14.88
C VAL A 14 9.88 8.73 -16.33
N ASP A 15 8.72 8.19 -16.72
CA ASP A 15 8.49 7.75 -18.09
C ASP A 15 8.50 8.92 -19.09
N VAL A 16 7.96 10.08 -18.73
CA VAL A 16 8.05 11.30 -19.56
C VAL A 16 9.51 11.73 -19.77
N VAL A 17 10.33 11.70 -18.72
CA VAL A 17 11.75 12.11 -18.81
C VAL A 17 12.58 11.14 -19.67
N HIS A 18 12.18 9.88 -19.75
CA HIS A 18 12.87 8.86 -20.54
C HIS A 18 12.19 8.58 -21.90
N ASP A 19 11.27 9.44 -22.36
CA ASP A 19 10.53 9.31 -23.62
C ASP A 19 9.75 7.98 -23.78
N HIS A 20 9.29 7.40 -22.67
CA HIS A 20 8.46 6.21 -22.67
C HIS A 20 6.97 6.56 -22.65
N GLN A 21 6.18 6.03 -23.58
CA GLN A 21 4.74 6.32 -23.68
C GLN A 21 3.89 5.78 -22.52
N GLU A 22 4.46 4.95 -21.64
CA GLU A 22 3.77 4.35 -20.50
C GLU A 22 3.35 5.37 -19.43
N TRP A 23 3.83 6.62 -19.50
CA TRP A 23 3.35 7.69 -18.63
C TRP A 23 1.82 7.88 -18.71
N LEU A 24 1.20 7.60 -19.86
CA LEU A 24 -0.25 7.64 -20.05
C LEU A 24 -0.97 6.62 -19.17
N VAL A 25 -0.39 5.42 -19.04
CA VAL A 25 -0.93 4.34 -18.21
C VAL A 25 -0.91 4.75 -16.74
N PHE A 26 0.19 5.32 -16.28
CA PHE A 26 0.31 5.85 -14.93
C PHE A 26 -0.64 7.02 -14.67
N ALA A 27 -0.75 7.97 -15.61
CA ALA A 27 -1.66 9.11 -15.48
C ALA A 27 -3.14 8.69 -15.46
N ALA A 28 -3.54 7.76 -16.32
CA ALA A 28 -4.89 7.20 -16.32
C ALA A 28 -5.18 6.43 -15.03
N SER A 29 -4.25 5.59 -14.59
CA SER A 29 -4.36 4.84 -13.32
C SER A 29 -4.46 5.77 -12.11
N ALA A 30 -3.69 6.86 -12.11
CA ALA A 30 -3.76 7.89 -11.08
C ALA A 30 -5.13 8.57 -11.08
N GLY A 31 -5.65 8.93 -12.26
CA GLY A 31 -6.99 9.53 -12.41
C GLY A 31 -8.11 8.63 -11.88
N VAL A 32 -8.11 7.35 -12.26
CA VAL A 32 -9.11 6.36 -11.78
C VAL A 32 -8.99 6.15 -10.27
N THR A 33 -7.78 5.99 -9.75
CA THR A 33 -7.51 5.80 -8.32
C THR A 33 -7.93 7.02 -7.50
N LEU A 34 -7.65 8.23 -8.01
CA LEU A 34 -8.04 9.47 -7.37
C LEU A 34 -9.55 9.62 -7.36
N PHE A 35 -10.21 9.39 -8.50
CA PHE A 35 -11.67 9.45 -8.60
C PHE A 35 -12.34 8.48 -7.61
N ALA A 36 -11.92 7.22 -7.59
CA ALA A 36 -12.43 6.23 -6.65
C ALA A 36 -12.20 6.67 -5.19
N GLY A 37 -11.02 7.21 -4.88
CA GLY A 37 -10.69 7.76 -3.57
C GLY A 37 -11.62 8.90 -3.15
N GLN A 38 -11.89 9.85 -4.05
CA GLN A 38 -12.77 10.99 -3.76
C GLN A 38 -14.23 10.56 -3.61
N VAL A 39 -14.71 9.63 -4.44
CA VAL A 39 -16.06 9.07 -4.29
C VAL A 39 -16.21 8.40 -2.92
N LEU A 40 -15.23 7.59 -2.50
CA LEU A 40 -15.25 6.95 -1.18
C LEU A 40 -15.22 7.97 -0.04
N LEU A 41 -14.44 9.05 -0.16
CA LEU A 41 -14.39 10.12 0.84
C LEU A 41 -15.72 10.87 0.95
N LEU A 42 -16.32 11.24 -0.18
CA LEU A 42 -17.60 11.96 -0.21
C LEU A 42 -18.76 11.09 0.29
N ALA A 43 -18.79 9.81 -0.09
CA ALA A 43 -19.80 8.85 0.36
C ALA A 43 -19.75 8.59 1.87
N ASN A 44 -18.56 8.69 2.48
CA ASN A 44 -18.36 8.40 3.90
C ASN A 44 -18.14 9.65 4.76
N HIS A 45 -18.34 10.86 4.23
CA HIS A 45 -18.01 12.11 4.95
C HIS A 45 -18.75 12.27 6.30
N GLN A 46 -19.92 11.66 6.44
CA GLN A 46 -20.73 11.68 7.67
C GLN A 46 -20.40 10.55 8.64
N ALA A 47 -19.72 9.49 8.18
CA ALA A 47 -19.42 8.30 8.97
C ALA A 47 -18.32 8.54 10.02
N CYS A 48 -17.48 9.56 9.85
CA CYS A 48 -16.38 9.90 10.78
C CYS A 48 -16.82 10.30 12.19
N ARG A 49 -18.13 10.44 12.46
CA ARG A 49 -18.64 10.84 13.79
C ARG A 49 -18.98 9.67 14.70
N GLN A 50 -18.92 8.43 14.22
CA GLN A 50 -19.27 7.24 14.99
C GLN A 50 -18.03 6.50 15.46
N ALA A 51 -18.00 6.12 16.73
CA ALA A 51 -16.96 5.24 17.25
C ALA A 51 -17.05 3.87 16.57
N LEU A 52 -15.93 3.39 16.02
CA LEU A 52 -15.86 2.11 15.34
C LEU A 52 -15.73 0.98 16.36
N SER A 53 -16.51 -0.08 16.18
CA SER A 53 -16.31 -1.33 16.92
C SER A 53 -14.99 -2.00 16.51
N VAL A 54 -14.44 -2.85 17.38
CA VAL A 54 -13.22 -3.63 17.10
C VAL A 54 -13.34 -4.42 15.79
N ARG A 55 -14.49 -5.07 15.56
CA ARG A 55 -14.76 -5.80 14.31
C ARG A 55 -14.69 -4.89 13.08
N GLN A 56 -15.26 -3.69 13.15
CA GLN A 56 -15.22 -2.73 12.04
C GLN A 56 -13.80 -2.24 11.77
N MET A 57 -12.98 -2.02 12.81
CA MET A 57 -11.58 -1.63 12.64
C MET A 57 -10.77 -2.72 11.91
N PHE A 58 -10.96 -4.00 12.26
CA PHE A 58 -10.32 -5.11 11.54
C PHE A 58 -10.76 -5.19 10.07
N LEU A 59 -12.06 -5.04 9.81
CA LEU A 59 -12.60 -5.05 8.44
C LEU A 59 -12.08 -3.85 7.62
N LEU A 60 -11.97 -2.68 8.24
CA LEU A 60 -11.42 -1.48 7.60
C LEU A 60 -9.93 -1.63 7.30
N ALA A 61 -9.15 -2.21 8.21
CA ALA A 61 -7.75 -2.48 7.97
C ALA A 61 -7.58 -3.42 6.76
N LEU A 62 -8.25 -4.58 6.78
CA LEU A 62 -8.18 -5.56 5.68
C LEU A 62 -8.68 -4.97 4.36
N GLY A 63 -9.83 -4.31 4.38
CA GLY A 63 -10.42 -3.66 3.20
C GLY A 63 -9.54 -2.54 2.66
N GLY A 64 -8.88 -1.78 3.53
CA GLY A 64 -7.91 -0.75 3.17
C GLY A 64 -6.72 -1.32 2.41
N TRP A 65 -6.08 -2.36 2.96
CA TRP A 65 -4.97 -3.05 2.30
C TRP A 65 -5.38 -3.64 0.95
N LEU A 66 -6.51 -4.35 0.89
CA LEU A 66 -7.03 -4.92 -0.35
C LEU A 66 -7.30 -3.85 -1.41
N SER A 67 -7.94 -2.75 -1.01
CA SER A 67 -8.25 -1.64 -1.92
C SER A 67 -6.99 -0.97 -2.44
N VAL A 68 -5.95 -0.83 -1.61
CA VAL A 68 -4.68 -0.22 -2.01
C VAL A 68 -3.97 -1.12 -3.00
N SER A 69 -3.89 -2.42 -2.73
CA SER A 69 -3.26 -3.39 -3.63
C SER A 69 -4.00 -3.49 -4.97
N LEU A 70 -5.34 -3.42 -4.97
CA LEU A 70 -6.12 -3.46 -6.19
C LEU A 70 -5.88 -2.21 -7.05
N ALA A 71 -5.88 -1.02 -6.46
CA ALA A 71 -5.57 0.21 -7.18
C ALA A 71 -4.11 0.23 -7.67
N ALA A 72 -3.18 -0.26 -6.86
CA ALA A 72 -1.75 -0.32 -7.21
C ALA A 72 -1.45 -1.29 -8.36
N ALA A 73 -2.35 -2.24 -8.63
CA ALA A 73 -2.24 -3.17 -9.75
C ALA A 73 -2.57 -2.55 -11.11
N LEU A 74 -3.29 -1.42 -11.15
CA LEU A 74 -3.74 -0.80 -12.40
C LEU A 74 -2.58 -0.51 -13.38
N PRO A 75 -1.48 0.13 -12.96
CA PRO A 75 -0.38 0.39 -13.89
C PRO A 75 0.28 -0.90 -14.40
N PHE A 76 0.39 -1.94 -13.57
CA PHE A 76 0.94 -3.23 -14.00
C PHE A 76 0.03 -3.92 -15.01
N ALA A 77 -1.28 -3.93 -14.76
CA ALA A 77 -2.27 -4.59 -15.62
C ALA A 77 -2.38 -3.95 -17.00
N PHE A 78 -2.16 -2.63 -17.09
CA PHE A 78 -2.26 -1.88 -18.34
C PHE A 78 -0.90 -1.49 -18.94
N SER A 79 0.21 -1.88 -18.32
CA SER A 79 1.56 -1.68 -18.86
C SER A 79 1.81 -2.55 -20.10
N GLY A 80 2.83 -2.19 -20.90
CA GLY A 80 3.19 -2.92 -22.12
C GLY A 80 3.73 -4.34 -21.88
N GLN A 81 3.86 -4.78 -20.63
CA GLN A 81 4.46 -6.07 -20.24
C GLN A 81 3.53 -7.29 -20.39
N HIS A 82 2.31 -7.12 -20.95
CA HIS A 82 1.37 -8.21 -21.24
C HIS A 82 1.13 -9.16 -20.04
N MET A 83 0.92 -8.59 -18.85
CA MET A 83 0.69 -9.36 -17.63
C MET A 83 -0.75 -9.85 -17.53
N SER A 84 -0.95 -11.03 -16.94
CA SER A 84 -2.31 -11.43 -16.53
C SER A 84 -2.79 -10.54 -15.37
N ALA A 85 -4.11 -10.40 -15.20
CA ALA A 85 -4.68 -9.64 -14.09
C ALA A 85 -4.22 -10.16 -12.72
N THR A 86 -4.02 -11.48 -12.61
CA THR A 86 -3.51 -12.12 -11.39
C THR A 86 -2.05 -11.77 -11.14
N ASP A 87 -1.21 -11.75 -12.17
CA ASP A 87 0.22 -11.40 -12.02
C ASP A 87 0.38 -9.92 -11.65
N ALA A 88 -0.41 -9.04 -12.28
CA ALA A 88 -0.41 -7.61 -11.96
C ALA A 88 -0.84 -7.35 -10.51
N TRP A 89 -1.87 -8.08 -10.04
CA TRP A 89 -2.29 -7.98 -8.65
C TRP A 89 -1.29 -8.61 -7.68
N PHE A 90 -0.65 -9.73 -8.05
CA PHE A 90 0.41 -10.35 -7.26
C PHE A 90 1.58 -9.38 -7.04
N GLU A 91 2.05 -8.72 -8.10
CA GLU A 91 3.10 -7.71 -7.99
C GLU A 91 2.72 -6.54 -7.11
N ALA A 92 1.50 -6.03 -7.28
CA ALA A 92 0.99 -4.93 -6.46
C ALA A 92 0.91 -5.32 -4.98
N VAL A 93 0.38 -6.52 -4.68
CA VAL A 93 0.31 -7.05 -3.31
C VAL A 93 1.73 -7.17 -2.75
N SER A 94 2.64 -7.83 -3.45
CA SER A 94 4.04 -8.01 -3.04
C SER A 94 4.76 -6.68 -2.76
N GLY A 95 4.52 -5.68 -3.61
CA GLY A 95 4.93 -4.28 -3.44
C GLY A 95 4.42 -3.69 -2.13
N VAL A 96 3.09 -3.63 -2.02
CA VAL A 96 2.38 -3.00 -0.91
C VAL A 96 2.66 -3.67 0.43
N THR A 97 2.87 -4.99 0.48
CA THR A 97 3.18 -5.72 1.71
C THR A 97 4.67 -5.76 2.02
N ALA A 98 5.50 -5.09 1.23
CA ALA A 98 6.95 -5.11 1.34
C ALA A 98 7.56 -6.54 1.28
N THR A 99 6.93 -7.45 0.54
CA THR A 99 7.36 -8.86 0.44
C THR A 99 8.51 -9.05 -0.54
N ALA A 100 8.63 -8.16 -1.54
CA ALA A 100 9.67 -8.16 -2.56
C ALA A 100 9.75 -9.46 -3.41
N ALA A 101 8.65 -10.21 -3.51
CA ALA A 101 8.50 -11.30 -4.49
C ALA A 101 8.12 -10.74 -5.87
N THR A 102 8.50 -11.43 -6.95
CA THR A 102 8.27 -10.96 -8.33
C THR A 102 7.87 -12.11 -9.24
N VAL A 103 6.93 -11.85 -10.15
CA VAL A 103 6.54 -12.71 -11.28
C VAL A 103 6.95 -12.11 -12.63
N LEU A 104 7.36 -10.84 -12.67
CA LEU A 104 7.97 -10.27 -13.88
C LEU A 104 9.30 -10.93 -14.22
N HIS A 105 9.49 -11.17 -15.52
CA HIS A 105 10.75 -11.57 -16.12
C HIS A 105 11.34 -10.42 -16.95
N GLY A 106 12.66 -10.43 -17.17
CA GLY A 106 13.31 -9.43 -18.03
C GLY A 106 13.30 -8.00 -17.47
N LEU A 107 13.44 -7.85 -16.14
CA LEU A 107 13.42 -6.55 -15.46
C LEU A 107 14.49 -5.57 -15.98
N ASP A 108 15.61 -6.08 -16.49
CA ASP A 108 16.70 -5.26 -17.06
C ASP A 108 16.27 -4.47 -18.30
N HIS A 109 15.18 -4.88 -18.95
CA HIS A 109 14.60 -4.21 -20.12
C HIS A 109 13.21 -3.63 -19.83
N ALA A 110 12.78 -3.65 -18.56
CA ALA A 110 11.50 -3.08 -18.20
C ALA A 110 11.54 -1.55 -18.27
N PRO A 111 10.40 -0.92 -18.60
CA PRO A 111 10.26 0.53 -18.58
C PRO A 111 10.65 1.15 -17.24
N PRO A 112 11.34 2.30 -17.24
CA PRO A 112 11.89 2.90 -16.03
C PRO A 112 10.80 3.36 -15.06
N GLY A 113 9.64 3.82 -15.55
CA GLY A 113 8.48 4.11 -14.70
C GLY A 113 7.91 2.87 -14.02
N LEU A 114 7.88 1.73 -14.69
CA LEU A 114 7.45 0.46 -14.09
C LEU A 114 8.40 0.01 -12.99
N LEU A 115 9.71 0.10 -13.22
CA LEU A 115 10.73 -0.18 -12.21
C LEU A 115 10.64 0.79 -11.02
N MET A 116 10.44 2.08 -11.29
CA MET A 116 10.21 3.10 -10.27
C MET A 116 8.96 2.78 -9.45
N TRP A 117 7.87 2.38 -10.10
CA TRP A 117 6.63 2.02 -9.40
C TRP A 117 6.82 0.85 -8.45
N ARG A 118 7.54 -0.19 -8.87
CA ARG A 118 7.90 -1.32 -8.00
C ARG A 118 8.67 -0.86 -6.76
N ALA A 119 9.70 -0.03 -6.95
CA ALA A 119 10.50 0.49 -5.85
C ALA A 119 9.67 1.37 -4.90
N LEU A 120 8.79 2.22 -5.44
CA LEU A 120 7.89 3.06 -4.66
C LEU A 120 6.88 2.26 -3.85
N LEU A 121 6.30 1.20 -4.42
CA LEU A 121 5.37 0.34 -3.70
C LEU A 121 6.07 -0.36 -2.53
N GLN A 122 7.29 -0.87 -2.72
CA GLN A 122 8.09 -1.45 -1.64
C GLN A 122 8.39 -0.42 -0.55
N TRP A 123 8.74 0.81 -0.92
CA TRP A 123 9.01 1.87 0.04
C TRP A 123 7.76 2.28 0.83
N LEU A 124 6.63 2.50 0.15
CA LEU A 124 5.35 2.83 0.77
C LEU A 124 4.85 1.69 1.68
N GLY A 125 4.97 0.45 1.21
CA GLY A 125 4.61 -0.75 1.97
C GLY A 125 5.46 -0.91 3.22
N GLY A 126 6.77 -0.76 3.09
CA GLY A 126 7.72 -0.82 4.20
C GLY A 126 7.42 0.22 5.26
N MET A 127 7.15 1.47 4.87
CA MET A 127 6.70 2.50 5.82
C MET A 127 5.38 2.13 6.50
N GLY A 128 4.42 1.57 5.76
CA GLY A 128 3.15 1.12 6.31
C GLY A 128 3.33 0.05 7.40
N VAL A 129 4.15 -0.96 7.13
CA VAL A 129 4.47 -2.03 8.10
C VAL A 129 5.22 -1.47 9.31
N LEU A 130 6.19 -0.58 9.11
CA LEU A 130 6.93 0.07 10.20
C LEU A 130 6.01 0.87 11.13
N VAL A 131 5.12 1.68 10.57
CA VAL A 131 4.13 2.46 11.36
C VAL A 131 3.17 1.53 12.10
N MET A 132 2.71 0.47 11.46
CA MET A 132 1.88 -0.54 12.12
C MET A 132 2.62 -1.20 13.29
N ALA A 133 3.88 -1.61 13.10
CA ALA A 133 4.69 -2.21 14.14
C ALA A 133 4.88 -1.25 15.33
N THR A 134 5.19 0.02 15.10
CA THR A 134 5.42 1.00 16.18
C THR A 134 4.16 1.33 16.96
N ILE A 135 2.97 1.29 16.33
CA ILE A 135 1.69 1.52 17.01
C ILE A 135 1.19 0.26 17.72
N VAL A 136 1.35 -0.92 17.12
CA VAL A 136 0.79 -2.18 17.62
C VAL A 136 1.68 -2.82 18.68
N LEU A 137 3.02 -2.83 18.53
CA LEU A 137 3.93 -3.48 19.49
C LEU A 137 3.80 -2.96 20.93
N PRO A 138 3.63 -1.65 21.19
CA PRO A 138 3.37 -1.15 22.55
C PRO A 138 2.07 -1.66 23.14
N GLN A 139 1.02 -1.82 22.32
CA GLN A 139 -0.28 -2.33 22.75
C GLN A 139 -0.26 -3.84 23.02
N LEU A 140 0.64 -4.59 22.38
CA LEU A 140 0.88 -6.01 22.63
C LEU A 140 1.78 -6.26 23.84
N SER A 141 2.54 -5.25 24.30
CA SER A 141 3.39 -5.33 25.49
C SER A 141 2.61 -5.31 26.82
N ILE A 142 1.39 -5.85 26.82
CA ILE A 142 0.63 -6.27 28.00
C ILE A 142 1.41 -7.44 28.63
N GLY A 143 2.41 -7.13 29.45
CA GLY A 143 3.21 -8.17 30.12
C GLY A 143 4.46 -7.68 30.84
N GLY A 144 5.08 -6.58 30.39
CA GLY A 144 6.31 -6.06 31.04
C GLY A 144 6.10 -5.59 32.49
N MET A 145 4.89 -5.13 32.84
CA MET A 145 4.52 -4.76 34.21
C MET A 145 4.29 -5.95 35.15
N GLN A 146 4.09 -7.17 34.63
CA GLN A 146 3.99 -8.34 35.49
C GLN A 146 5.36 -8.76 36.04
N ILE A 147 6.43 -8.56 35.27
CA ILE A 147 7.80 -8.84 35.72
C ILE A 147 8.20 -7.92 36.88
N PHE A 148 7.83 -6.63 36.81
CA PHE A 148 8.10 -5.65 37.88
C PHE A 148 7.33 -5.94 39.19
N ARG A 149 6.19 -6.65 39.12
CA ARG A 149 5.38 -7.01 40.30
C ARG A 149 5.95 -8.22 41.05
N ILE A 150 6.75 -9.05 40.38
CA ILE A 150 7.38 -10.23 41.00
C ILE A 150 8.59 -9.81 41.84
N GLU A 151 9.30 -8.74 41.45
CA GLU A 151 10.47 -8.23 42.19
C GLU A 151 10.11 -7.46 43.47
N THR A 152 8.94 -6.82 43.56
CA THR A 152 8.55 -6.04 44.76
C THR A 152 7.78 -6.83 45.82
N SER A 153 7.38 -8.08 45.53
CA SER A 153 6.55 -8.90 46.43
C SER A 153 7.35 -9.79 47.36
N GLY A 154 8.68 -9.84 47.22
CA GLY A 154 9.56 -10.65 48.05
C GLY A 154 10.45 -9.79 48.92
N HIS A 155 9.90 -9.15 49.96
CA HIS A 155 10.59 -8.76 51.20
C HIS A 155 9.49 -8.52 52.25
N VAL A 156 9.07 -9.61 52.90
CA VAL A 156 8.49 -9.60 54.26
C VAL A 156 9.59 -10.06 55.20
#